data_AF-A0A7C7T473-F1
#
_entry.id   AF-A0A7C7T473-F1
#
_cell.length_a   1.000
_cell.length_b   1.000
_cell.length_c   1.000
_cell.angle_alpha   90.00
_cell.angle_beta   90.00
_cell.angle_gamma   90.00
#
_symmetry.space_group_name_H-M   'P 1'
#
loop_
_entity.id
_entity.type
_entity.pdbx_description
1 polymer ?
#
loop_
_entity_poly.entity_id
_entity_poly.type
_entity_poly.pdbx_seq_one_letter_code
_entity_poly.pdbx_strand_id
1 'polypeptide(L)' 'VATQNYSGADIESLCREAAVNAMQNNHAKISSNDFAEGLKRVKPSITKDVEQWYSSIKDEVSKIIPKSTDKIFYG' A
#
# COMPACT_ATOMS: atom_id res chain seq x y z
N VAL A 1 4.55 1.03 -12.83
CA VAL A 1 4.66 0.90 -11.35
C VAL A 1 4.28 -0.53 -10.97
N ALA A 2 5.18 -1.32 -10.39
CA ALA A 2 4.98 -2.77 -10.16
C ALA A 2 4.09 -3.09 -8.94
N THR A 3 3.99 -2.16 -7.99
CA THR A 3 3.29 -2.33 -6.69
C THR A 3 2.15 -1.33 -6.53
N GLN A 4 1.52 -0.94 -7.64
CA GLN A 4 0.32 -0.09 -7.58
C GLN A 4 -0.78 -0.82 -6.81
N ASN A 5 -1.45 -0.12 -5.89
CA ASN A 5 -2.53 -0.62 -5.03
C ASN A 5 -2.11 -1.67 -3.99
N TYR A 6 -0.81 -1.83 -3.73
CA TYR A 6 -0.35 -2.60 -2.59
C TYR A 6 -0.47 -1.75 -1.32
N SER A 7 -1.04 -2.33 -0.28
CA SER A 7 -0.96 -1.80 1.08
C SER A 7 0.41 -2.06 1.70
N GLY A 8 0.68 -1.46 2.86
CA GLY A 8 1.91 -1.75 3.62
C GLY A 8 2.05 -3.24 4.00
N ALA A 9 0.93 -3.90 4.30
CA ALA A 9 0.90 -5.34 4.60
C ALA A 9 1.23 -6.19 3.37
N ASP A 10 0.79 -5.78 2.18
CA ASP A 10 1.12 -6.48 0.94
C ASP A 10 2.60 -6.35 0.62
N ILE A 11 3.19 -5.17 0.84
CA ILE A 11 4.63 -4.96 0.65
C ILE A 11 5.45 -5.78 1.65
N GLU A 12 5.02 -5.85 2.90
CA GLU A 12 5.67 -6.71 3.89
C GLU A 12 5.62 -8.19 3.48
N SER A 13 4.46 -8.64 3.01
CA SER A 13 4.27 -10.01 2.50
C SER A 13 5.15 -10.28 1.29
N LEU A 14 5.27 -9.31 0.36
CA LEU A 14 6.15 -9.39 -0.79
C LEU A 14 7.62 -9.55 -0.39
N CYS A 15 8.09 -8.78 0.60
CA CYS A 15 9.45 -8.92 1.13
C CYS A 15 9.69 -10.31 1.74
N ARG A 16 8.70 -10.87 2.44
CA ARG A 16 8.80 -12.23 2.97
C ARG A 16 8.87 -13.28 1.86
N GLU A 17 8.02 -13.18 0.85
CA GLU A 17 8.04 -14.13 -0.27
C GLU A 17 9.34 -14.07 -1.07
N ALA A 18 9.90 -12.87 -1.27
CA ALA A 18 11.21 -12.71 -1.89
C ALA A 18 12.33 -13.35 -1.06
N ALA A 19 12.31 -13.18 0.27
CA ALA A 19 13.27 -13.84 1.16
C ALA A 19 13.15 -15.37 1.11
N VAL A 20 11.92 -15.90 1.14
CA VAL A 20 11.67 -17.35 1.03
C VAL A 20 12.16 -17.88 -0.31
N ASN A 21 11.93 -17.16 -1.42
CA ASN A 21 12.40 -17.58 -2.74
C ASN A 21 13.94 -17.60 -2.80
N ALA A 22 14.61 -16.57 -2.28
CA ALA A 22 16.06 -16.54 -2.20
C ALA A 22 16.62 -17.70 -1.36
N MET A 23 15.99 -18.01 -0.21
CA MET A 23 16.37 -19.15 0.62
C MET A 23 16.19 -20.49 -0.10
N GLN A 24 15.07 -20.68 -0.80
CA GLN A 24 14.79 -21.91 -1.57
C GLN A 24 15.83 -22.14 -2.68
N ASN A 25 16.37 -21.06 -3.25
CA ASN A 25 17.38 -21.11 -4.31
C ASN A 25 18.82 -21.02 -3.79
N ASN A 26 19.05 -21.05 -2.47
CA ASN A 26 20.36 -20.88 -1.83
C ASN A 26 21.09 -19.59 -2.27
N HIS A 27 20.35 -18.52 -2.55
CA HIS A 27 20.93 -17.23 -2.88
C HIS A 27 21.53 -16.58 -1.63
N ALA A 28 22.79 -16.15 -1.71
CA ALA A 28 23.46 -15.45 -0.61
C ALA A 28 22.91 -14.04 -0.35
N LYS A 29 22.21 -13.45 -1.33
CA LYS A 29 21.56 -12.14 -1.26
C LYS A 29 20.25 -12.17 -2.03
N ILE A 30 19.26 -11.45 -1.53
CA ILE A 30 17.99 -11.24 -2.24
C ILE A 30 18.25 -10.33 -3.44
N SER A 31 17.77 -10.75 -4.60
CA SER A 31 17.88 -10.07 -5.88
C SER A 31 16.52 -9.59 -6.39
N SER A 32 16.52 -8.78 -7.44
CA SER A 32 15.29 -8.36 -8.12
C SER A 32 14.47 -9.54 -8.66
N ASN A 33 15.13 -10.67 -8.99
CA ASN A 33 14.43 -11.85 -9.49
C ASN A 33 13.59 -12.52 -8.39
N ASP A 34 14.05 -12.53 -7.15
CA ASP A 34 13.31 -13.07 -6.02
C ASP A 34 12.04 -12.24 -5.75
N PHE A 35 12.12 -10.92 -5.91
CA PHE A 35 10.95 -10.03 -5.86
C PHE A 35 10.00 -10.26 -7.05
N ALA A 36 10.51 -10.55 -8.24
CA ALA A 36 9.68 -10.88 -9.40
C ALA A 36 8.88 -12.16 -9.17
N GLU A 37 9.47 -13.17 -8.51
CA GLU A 37 8.75 -14.38 -8.09
C GLU A 37 7.75 -14.09 -6.97
N GLY A 38 8.12 -13.26 -5.98
CA GLY A 38 7.22 -12.82 -4.92
C GLY A 38 5.96 -12.12 -5.44
N LEU A 39 6.09 -11.26 -6.46
CA LEU A 39 4.97 -10.56 -7.10
C LEU A 39 3.98 -11.49 -7.84
N LYS A 40 4.39 -12.72 -8.18
CA LYS A 40 3.46 -13.70 -8.75
C LYS A 40 2.51 -14.26 -7.68
N ARG A 41 2.99 -14.35 -6.43
CA ARG A 41 2.29 -14.94 -5.29
C ARG A 41 1.48 -13.92 -4.50
N VAL A 42 2.06 -12.76 -4.23
CA VAL A 42 1.38 -11.68 -3.50
C VAL A 42 0.54 -10.85 -4.48
N LYS A 43 -0.69 -10.55 -4.10
CA LYS A 43 -1.61 -9.69 -4.87
C LYS A 43 -1.93 -8.43 -4.07
N PRO A 44 -2.21 -7.30 -4.73
CA PRO A 44 -2.62 -6.09 -4.03
C PRO A 44 -3.93 -6.32 -3.27
N SER A 45 -4.00 -5.85 -2.03
CA SER A 45 -5.22 -5.91 -1.22
C SER A 45 -6.15 -4.72 -1.46
N ILE A 46 -5.64 -3.61 -1.98
CA ILE A 46 -6.46 -2.42 -2.25
C ILE A 46 -7.17 -2.62 -3.59
N THR A 47 -8.45 -2.96 -3.53
CA THR A 47 -9.31 -3.05 -4.71
C THR A 47 -9.86 -1.68 -5.09
N LYS A 48 -10.42 -1.56 -6.30
CA LYS A 48 -11.11 -0.34 -6.73
C LYS A 48 -12.27 0.03 -5.80
N ASP A 49 -13.01 -0.96 -5.32
CA ASP A 49 -14.15 -0.75 -4.42
C ASP A 49 -13.68 -0.19 -3.07
N VAL A 50 -12.55 -0.70 -2.55
CA VAL A 50 -11.93 -0.18 -1.32
C VAL A 50 -11.46 1.25 -1.51
N GLU A 51 -10.79 1.55 -2.63
CA GLU A 51 -10.35 2.90 -2.97
C GLU A 51 -11.52 3.89 -3.09
N GLN A 52 -12.61 3.46 -3.74
CA GLN A 52 -13.80 4.27 -3.95
C GLN A 52 -14.54 4.52 -2.63
N TRP A 53 -14.66 3.50 -1.78
CA TRP A 53 -15.21 3.64 -0.43
C TRP A 53 -14.41 4.65 0.41
N TYR A 54 -13.08 4.51 0.47
CA TYR A 54 -12.24 5.47 1.21
C TYR A 54 -12.38 6.90 0.67
N SER A 55 -12.53 7.07 -0.64
CA SER A 55 -12.75 8.38 -1.26
C SER A 55 -14.09 8.99 -0.84
N SER A 56 -15.18 8.20 -0.86
CA SER A 56 -16.50 8.66 -0.41
C SER A 56 -16.48 9.07 1.07
N ILE A 57 -15.87 8.25 1.93
CA ILE A 57 -15.75 8.56 3.36
C ILE A 57 -14.93 9.83 3.59
N LYS A 58 -13.81 9.99 2.86
CA LYS A 58 -12.99 11.19 2.96
C LYS A 58 -13.78 12.46 2.59
N ASP A 59 -14.58 12.39 1.54
CA ASP A 59 -15.39 13.52 1.09
C ASP A 59 -16.48 13.87 2.10
N GLU A 60 -17.18 12.88 2.67
CA GLU A 60 -18.18 13.08 3.71
C GLU A 60 -17.58 13.69 4.97
N VAL A 61 -16.47 13.13 5.46
CA VAL A 61 -15.77 13.62 6.65
C VAL A 61 -15.28 15.06 6.44
N SER A 62 -14.78 15.39 5.25
CA SER A 62 -14.30 16.74 4.94
C SER A 62 -15.39 17.82 4.98
N LYS A 63 -16.66 17.45 4.72
CA LYS A 63 -17.81 18.36 4.78
C LYS A 63 -18.24 18.67 6.21
N ILE A 64 -17.98 17.75 7.14
CA ILE A 64 -18.45 17.82 8.53
C ILE A 64 -17.40 18.44 9.44
N ILE A 65 -16.10 18.29 9.12
CA ILE A 65 -15.02 18.90 9.89
C ILE A 65 -14.88 20.38 9.46
N PRO A 66 -15.11 21.36 10.36
CA PRO A 66 -14.81 22.75 10.07
C PRO A 66 -13.31 22.89 9.77
N LYS A 67 -12.96 23.40 8.59
CA LYS A 67 -11.55 23.71 8.29
C LYS A 67 -11.08 24.75 9.32
N SER A 68 -9.91 24.52 9.92
CA SER A 68 -9.31 25.38 10.95
C SER A 68 -8.94 26.81 10.47
N THR A 69 -9.51 27.28 9.35
CA THR A 69 -9.18 28.57 8.72
C THR A 69 -10.00 29.74 9.27
N ASP A 70 -11.07 29.51 10.03
CA ASP A 70 -11.89 30.62 10.57
C ASP A 70 -11.33 31.24 11.88
N LYS A 71 -10.21 30.74 12.43
CA LYS A 71 -9.61 31.27 13.66
C LYS A 71 -8.66 32.47 13.48
N ILE A 72 -8.52 33.02 12.26
CA ILE A 72 -7.67 34.21 12.01
C ILE A 72 -8.51 35.50 11.91
N PHE A 73 -9.83 35.43 12.13
CA PHE A 73 -10.71 36.59 11.97
C PHE A 73 -10.78 37.56 13.16
N TYR A 74 -9.82 37.49 14.09
CA TYR A 74 -9.54 38.55 15.05
C TYR A 74 -8.02 38.76 15.15
N GLY A 75 -7.57 39.75 14.38
CA GLY A 75 -6.25 40.36 14.38
C GLY A 75 -6.34 41.66 13.60
#